data_AF-A0A8C7X5Z5-F1
#
_entry.id   AF-A0A8C7X5Z5-F1
#
_cell.length_a   1.000
_cell.length_b   1.000
_cell.length_c   1.000
_cell.angle_alpha   90.00
_cell.angle_beta   90.00
_cell.angle_gamma   90.00
#
_symmetry.space_group_name_H-M   'P 1'
#
loop_
_entity.id
_entity.type
_entity.pdbx_description
1 polymer ?
#
loop_
_entity_poly.entity_id
_entity_poly.type
_entity_poly.pdbx_seq_one_letter_code
_entity_poly.pdbx_strand_id
1 'polypeptide(L)'
;SKCCIKNFILFTVCFFPAESLVCNKCTFGLLGFCMNAENLTCPDATNVCYTLRTNFPSLKTFQGFNIQGCAPNNTGCGTFLSDTFLGVEYNTNYTCCNATDRCNTVQLNAAPSSKMALSAAIGASILAFMFRHSV
;
A
#
# COMPACT_ATOMS: atom_id res chain seq x y z
N SER A 1 17.52 -8.93 21.64
CA SER A 1 18.25 -9.28 22.88
C SER A 1 18.27 -10.78 23.10
N LYS A 2 19.45 -11.29 23.50
CA LYS A 2 19.81 -12.64 23.96
C LYS A 2 20.47 -13.58 22.92
N CYS A 3 21.79 -13.44 22.77
CA CYS A 3 22.66 -14.60 22.82
C CYS A 3 23.53 -14.45 24.09
N CYS A 4 23.25 -15.28 25.09
CA CYS A 4 24.02 -15.37 26.33
C CYS A 4 25.41 -15.92 26.01
N ILE A 5 26.43 -15.08 26.14
CA ILE A 5 27.83 -15.49 26.14
C ILE A 5 28.13 -16.11 27.52
N LYS A 6 28.35 -17.41 27.57
CA LYS A 6 29.04 -18.04 28.70
C LYS A 6 29.98 -19.12 28.16
N ASN A 7 31.25 -18.72 28.01
CA ASN A 7 32.47 -19.55 27.94
C ASN A 7 32.36 -20.91 27.23
N PHE A 8 32.71 -20.97 25.94
CA PHE A 8 33.74 -21.88 25.41
C PHE A 8 34.02 -21.52 23.94
N ILE A 9 35.25 -21.71 23.51
CA ILE A 9 35.80 -21.29 22.22
C ILE A 9 35.05 -21.97 21.06
N LEU A 10 34.32 -21.20 20.26
CA LEU A 10 33.92 -21.57 18.90
C LEU A 10 33.70 -20.30 18.08
N PHE A 11 34.60 -20.02 17.12
CA PHE A 11 34.45 -19.00 16.08
C PHE A 11 33.35 -19.41 15.08
N THR A 12 32.13 -19.61 15.58
CA THR A 12 30.96 -19.77 14.72
C THR A 12 30.55 -18.38 14.32
N VAL A 13 30.62 -18.08 13.03
CA VAL A 13 30.03 -16.87 12.47
C VAL A 13 28.55 -16.90 12.88
N CYS A 14 28.15 -16.01 13.78
CA CYS A 14 26.76 -15.87 14.16
C CYS A 14 26.07 -15.22 12.97
N PHE A 15 25.54 -16.02 12.04
CA PHE A 15 24.69 -15.52 10.98
C PHE A 15 23.36 -15.15 11.63
N PHE A 16 23.22 -13.88 11.99
CA PHE A 16 21.93 -13.31 12.34
C PHE A 16 21.10 -13.34 11.05
N PRO A 17 19.94 -14.03 11.00
CA PRO A 17 18.99 -13.73 9.95
C PRO A 17 18.66 -12.25 10.13
N ALA A 18 18.92 -11.44 9.11
CA ALA A 18 18.31 -10.13 9.07
C ALA A 18 16.81 -10.36 9.24
N GLU A 19 16.22 -9.82 10.30
CA GLU A 19 14.79 -9.97 10.52
C GLU A 19 14.09 -9.40 9.30
N SER A 20 13.46 -10.29 8.53
CA SER A 20 12.82 -9.92 7.29
C SER A 20 11.50 -9.24 7.65
N LEU A 21 11.46 -7.93 7.42
CA LEU A 21 10.29 -7.10 7.69
C LEU A 21 9.09 -7.62 6.88
N VAL A 22 7.96 -7.82 7.54
CA VAL A 22 6.69 -8.18 6.90
C VAL A 22 5.86 -6.92 6.74
N CYS A 23 5.50 -6.57 5.50
CA CYS A 23 4.64 -5.42 5.19
C CYS A 23 3.25 -5.87 4.75
N ASN A 24 2.27 -4.98 4.92
CA ASN A 24 1.01 -5.15 4.22
C ASN A 24 1.21 -4.81 2.74
N LYS A 25 0.62 -5.62 1.87
CA LYS A 25 0.62 -5.43 0.43
C LYS A 25 -0.80 -5.11 -0.03
N CYS A 26 -0.90 -4.09 -0.86
CA CYS A 26 -2.11 -3.69 -1.53
C CYS A 26 -1.73 -3.19 -2.92
N THR A 27 -2.11 -3.90 -3.98
CA THR A 27 -1.83 -3.42 -5.36
C THR A 27 -2.89 -2.45 -5.85
N PHE A 28 -4.10 -2.53 -5.29
CA PHE A 28 -5.20 -1.62 -5.57
C PHE A 28 -6.05 -1.40 -4.33
N GLY A 29 -6.00 -0.20 -3.79
CA GLY A 29 -6.91 0.28 -2.77
C GLY A 29 -7.77 1.42 -3.29
N LEU A 30 -9.03 1.44 -2.87
CA LEU A 30 -10.04 2.40 -3.32
C LEU A 30 -10.82 2.89 -2.09
N LEU A 31 -11.02 4.21 -2.01
CA LEU A 31 -11.71 4.85 -0.90
C LEU A 31 -11.05 4.57 0.47
N GLY A 32 -9.74 4.33 0.47
CA GLY A 32 -8.96 3.95 1.64
C GLY A 32 -9.01 2.46 1.97
N PHE A 33 -9.85 1.66 1.29
CA PHE A 33 -9.92 0.22 1.51
C PHE A 33 -9.03 -0.54 0.54
N CYS A 34 -8.29 -1.53 1.04
CA CYS A 34 -7.54 -2.40 0.16
C CYS A 34 -8.42 -3.47 -0.48
N MET A 35 -8.40 -3.58 -1.81
CA MET A 35 -9.22 -4.55 -2.53
C MET A 35 -8.56 -5.93 -2.63
N ASN A 36 -7.24 -6.00 -2.47
CA ASN A 36 -6.42 -7.21 -2.54
C ASN A 36 -5.39 -7.26 -1.40
N ALA A 37 -5.88 -7.21 -0.16
CA ALA A 37 -5.02 -7.19 1.01
C ALA A 37 -4.25 -8.52 1.15
N GLU A 38 -2.93 -8.43 1.20
CA GLU A 38 -2.02 -9.55 1.40
C GLU A 38 -0.90 -9.15 2.36
N ASN A 39 -0.17 -10.14 2.87
CA ASN A 39 1.07 -9.90 3.62
C ASN A 39 2.25 -10.22 2.70
N LEU A 40 3.27 -9.37 2.73
CA LEU A 40 4.48 -9.52 1.94
C LEU A 40 5.70 -9.48 2.85
N THR A 41 6.45 -10.58 2.88
CA THR A 41 7.77 -10.66 3.52
C THR A 41 8.80 -9.97 2.61
N CYS A 42 9.45 -8.92 3.11
CA CYS A 42 10.38 -8.13 2.31
C CYS A 42 11.73 -8.86 2.12
N PRO A 43 12.30 -8.86 0.90
CA PRO A 43 13.49 -9.66 0.60
C PRO A 43 14.76 -9.23 1.35
N ASP A 44 14.92 -7.92 1.63
CA ASP A 44 16.16 -7.37 2.18
C ASP A 44 15.95 -6.70 3.54
N ALA A 45 17.00 -6.70 4.35
CA ALA A 45 17.06 -6.10 5.68
C ALA A 45 16.85 -4.57 5.69
N THR A 46 17.21 -3.92 4.58
CA THR A 46 17.09 -2.46 4.43
C THR A 46 15.69 -2.02 4.02
N ASN A 47 14.82 -2.99 3.72
CA ASN A 47 13.51 -2.68 3.19
C ASN A 47 12.64 -1.99 4.24
N VAL A 48 11.76 -1.13 3.74
CA VAL A 48 10.77 -0.42 4.53
C VAL A 48 9.39 -0.72 3.97
N CYS A 49 8.37 -0.72 4.82
CA CYS A 49 7.00 -0.75 4.35
C CYS A 49 6.62 0.62 3.83
N TYR A 50 5.93 0.70 2.69
CA TYR A 50 5.41 1.95 2.14
C TYR A 50 3.88 1.96 2.05
N THR A 51 3.33 3.17 2.01
CA THR A 51 1.97 3.48 1.55
C THR A 51 2.01 4.69 0.64
N LEU A 52 1.60 4.48 -0.61
CA LEU A 52 1.36 5.53 -1.60
C LEU A 52 -0.14 5.82 -1.64
N ARG A 53 -0.55 7.07 -1.42
CA ARG A 53 -1.96 7.47 -1.46
C ARG A 53 -2.16 8.61 -2.45
N THR A 54 -3.07 8.42 -3.39
CA THR A 54 -3.42 9.43 -4.38
C THR A 54 -4.86 9.87 -4.19
N ASN A 55 -5.11 11.16 -3.94
CA ASN A 55 -6.45 11.73 -3.79
C ASN A 55 -6.67 12.86 -4.78
N PHE A 56 -7.94 13.19 -5.05
CA PHE A 56 -8.33 14.30 -5.92
C PHE A 56 -8.91 15.38 -5.03
N PRO A 57 -8.25 16.54 -4.84
CA PRO A 57 -8.72 17.59 -3.93
C PRO A 57 -10.13 18.11 -4.24
N SER A 58 -10.53 18.05 -5.52
CA SER A 58 -11.87 18.38 -5.99
C SER A 58 -12.95 17.42 -5.47
N LEU A 59 -12.58 16.17 -5.12
CA LEU A 59 -13.46 15.13 -4.63
C LEU A 59 -13.28 14.94 -3.11
N LYS A 60 -13.80 15.88 -2.30
CA LYS A 60 -13.59 15.92 -0.84
C LYS A 60 -13.99 14.65 -0.07
N THR A 61 -14.96 13.90 -0.57
CA THR A 61 -15.44 12.64 0.03
C THR A 61 -14.69 11.41 -0.50
N PHE A 62 -13.96 11.56 -1.60
CA PHE A 62 -13.18 10.49 -2.20
C PHE A 62 -11.83 10.38 -1.49
N GLN A 63 -11.70 9.35 -0.67
CA GLN A 63 -10.50 9.07 0.12
C GLN A 63 -9.27 8.69 -0.72
N GLY A 64 -9.43 8.58 -2.04
CA GLY A 64 -8.35 8.32 -2.97
C GLY A 64 -8.12 6.84 -3.27
N PHE A 65 -7.04 6.60 -4.01
CA PHE A 65 -6.44 5.30 -4.22
C PHE A 65 -5.28 5.09 -3.26
N ASN A 66 -4.99 3.85 -2.88
CA ASN A 66 -3.79 3.52 -2.13
C ASN A 66 -3.09 2.26 -2.63
N ILE A 67 -1.76 2.25 -2.57
CA ILE A 67 -0.90 1.13 -2.92
C ILE A 67 0.11 0.94 -1.78
N GLN A 68 0.40 -0.30 -1.43
CA GLN A 68 1.21 -0.66 -0.27
C GLN A 68 2.13 -1.84 -0.59
N GLY A 69 3.31 -1.87 0.02
CA GLY A 69 4.24 -2.98 -0.12
C GLY A 69 5.60 -2.69 0.53
N CYS A 70 6.62 -3.37 0.01
CA CYS A 70 8.03 -3.18 0.40
C CYS A 70 8.71 -2.20 -0.56
N ALA A 71 9.51 -1.29 -0.01
CA ALA A 71 10.45 -0.44 -0.75
C ALA A 71 11.87 -0.76 -0.30
N PRO A 72 12.89 -0.62 -1.18
CA PRO A 72 14.27 -1.04 -0.88
C PRO A 72 14.92 -0.26 0.27
N ASN A 73 14.48 0.99 0.48
CA ASN A 73 14.95 1.90 1.52
C ASN A 73 13.95 3.06 1.69
N ASN A 74 14.29 4.03 2.53
CA ASN A 74 13.44 5.18 2.84
C ASN A 74 13.52 6.32 1.80
N THR A 75 14.06 6.08 0.60
CA THR A 75 14.19 7.12 -0.44
C THR A 75 12.81 7.56 -0.92
N GLY A 76 12.59 8.88 -0.97
CA GLY A 76 11.32 9.47 -1.36
C GLY A 76 10.25 9.45 -0.28
N CYS A 77 10.45 8.77 0.86
CA CYS A 77 9.48 8.75 1.95
C CYS A 77 9.24 10.15 2.53
N GLY A 78 7.98 10.48 2.78
CA GLY A 78 7.54 11.83 3.15
C GLY A 78 7.32 12.75 1.94
N THR A 79 7.57 12.29 0.72
CA THR A 79 7.32 13.10 -0.48
C THR A 79 5.81 13.27 -0.68
N PHE A 80 5.46 14.51 -1.00
CA PHE A 80 4.14 14.92 -1.42
C PHE A 80 4.26 15.55 -2.81
N LEU A 81 3.47 15.04 -3.75
CA LEU A 81 3.44 15.52 -5.13
C LEU A 81 2.03 15.97 -5.46
N SER A 82 1.93 17.08 -6.17
CA SER A 82 0.70 17.57 -6.78
C SER A 82 0.92 17.66 -8.27
N ASP A 83 0.03 17.04 -9.05
CA ASP A 83 0.09 17.05 -10.50
C ASP A 83 -1.34 17.00 -11.07
N THR A 84 -1.46 16.99 -12.39
CA THR A 84 -2.73 17.00 -13.10
C THR A 84 -2.84 15.79 -14.02
N PHE A 85 -3.96 15.09 -13.95
CA PHE A 85 -4.29 14.00 -14.85
C PHE A 85 -5.64 14.26 -15.50
N LEU A 86 -5.68 14.30 -16.84
CA LEU A 86 -6.88 14.63 -17.62
C LEU A 86 -7.55 15.95 -17.19
N GLY A 87 -6.75 16.95 -16.82
CA GLY A 87 -7.23 18.26 -16.37
C GLY A 87 -7.75 18.29 -14.93
N VAL A 88 -7.65 17.19 -14.19
CA VAL A 88 -8.03 17.11 -12.77
C VAL A 88 -6.76 17.05 -11.92
N GLU A 89 -6.66 17.95 -10.94
CA GLU A 89 -5.59 17.94 -9.95
C GLU A 89 -5.68 16.69 -9.08
N TYR A 90 -4.54 16.05 -8.83
CA TYR A 90 -4.39 14.98 -7.88
C TYR A 90 -3.16 15.19 -7.00
N ASN A 91 -3.29 14.74 -5.74
CA ASN A 91 -2.24 14.79 -4.74
C ASN A 91 -1.82 13.37 -4.38
N THR A 92 -0.53 13.11 -4.47
CA THR A 92 0.09 11.84 -4.12
C THR A 92 0.99 12.02 -2.90
N ASN A 93 0.79 11.19 -1.89
CA ASN A 93 1.59 11.17 -0.67
C ASN A 93 2.23 9.80 -0.49
N TYR A 94 3.54 9.77 -0.30
CA TYR A 94 4.31 8.54 -0.13
C TYR A 94 4.88 8.50 1.30
N THR A 95 4.44 7.52 2.07
CA THR A 95 4.81 7.35 3.50
C THR A 95 5.47 6.00 3.71
N CYS A 96 6.36 5.92 4.69
CA CYS A 96 7.12 4.70 4.97
C CYS A 96 7.32 4.48 6.46
N CYS A 97 7.58 3.23 6.83
CA CYS A 97 7.86 2.80 8.19
C CYS A 97 8.66 1.48 8.18
N ASN A 98 9.47 1.22 9.20
CA ASN A 98 10.37 0.06 9.24
C ASN A 98 10.62 -0.55 10.62
N ALA A 99 10.07 0.03 11.69
CA ALA A 99 10.34 -0.38 13.06
C ALA A 99 9.48 -1.56 13.55
N THR A 100 8.43 -1.93 12.81
CA THR A 100 7.47 -2.95 13.22
C THR A 100 6.85 -3.61 12.00
N ASP A 101 6.65 -4.91 12.06
CA ASP A 101 5.89 -5.63 11.04
C ASP A 101 4.52 -4.99 10.83
N ARG A 102 4.13 -4.87 9.56
CA ARG A 102 2.82 -4.37 9.12
C ARG A 102 2.50 -2.97 9.62
N CYS A 103 3.52 -2.17 9.88
CA CYS A 103 3.37 -0.77 10.30
C CYS A 103 2.62 0.09 9.27
N ASN A 104 2.61 -0.31 7.99
CA ASN A 104 1.85 0.36 6.94
C ASN A 104 0.37 -0.06 6.99
N THR A 105 -0.41 0.62 7.82
CA THR A 105 -1.80 0.23 8.13
C THR A 105 -2.67 0.10 6.89
N VAL A 106 -3.47 -0.96 6.82
CA VAL A 106 -4.50 -1.18 5.80
C VAL A 106 -5.86 -0.92 6.45
N GLN A 107 -6.75 -0.14 5.83
CA GLN A 107 -8.18 -0.30 6.17
C GLN A 107 -8.68 -1.55 5.45
N LEU A 108 -8.87 -2.62 6.21
CA LEU A 108 -9.22 -3.95 5.72
C LEU A 108 -10.72 -4.13 5.42
N ASN A 109 -11.56 -3.16 5.78
CA ASN A 109 -13.01 -3.34 5.78
C ASN A 109 -13.70 -2.71 4.57
N ALA A 110 -13.34 -3.11 3.35
CA ALA A 110 -14.31 -2.97 2.27
C ALA A 110 -15.45 -3.94 2.57
N ALA A 111 -16.59 -3.43 3.02
CA ALA A 111 -17.78 -4.26 3.15
C ALA A 111 -18.03 -4.99 1.81
N PRO A 112 -18.46 -6.26 1.81
CA PRO A 112 -18.74 -7.00 0.58
C PRO A 112 -19.65 -6.23 -0.39
N SER A 113 -20.56 -5.42 0.17
CA SER A 113 -21.42 -4.48 -0.55
C SER A 113 -20.65 -3.45 -1.39
N SER A 114 -19.50 -2.94 -0.93
CA SER A 114 -18.70 -1.96 -1.69
C SER A 114 -18.08 -2.57 -2.94
N LYS A 115 -17.64 -3.84 -2.88
CA LYS A 115 -17.12 -4.57 -4.04
C LYS A 115 -18.22 -4.79 -5.09
N MET A 116 -19.41 -5.22 -4.64
CA MET A 116 -20.56 -5.41 -5.53
C MET A 116 -21.07 -4.10 -6.14
N ALA A 117 -21.16 -3.03 -5.33
CA ALA A 117 -21.60 -1.71 -5.79
C ALA A 117 -20.64 -1.12 -6.85
N LEU A 118 -19.33 -1.29 -6.67
CA LEU A 118 -18.34 -0.85 -7.67
C LEU A 118 -18.53 -1.60 -9.00
N SER A 119 -18.63 -2.94 -8.95
CA SER A 119 -18.83 -3.74 -10.16
C SER A 119 -20.14 -3.37 -10.88
N ALA A 120 -21.23 -3.16 -10.12
CA ALA A 120 -22.52 -2.74 -10.67
C ALA A 120 -22.44 -1.34 -11.30
N ALA A 121 -21.79 -0.39 -10.64
CA ALA A 121 -21.61 0.97 -11.15
C ALA A 121 -20.78 1.00 -12.44
N ILE A 122 -19.68 0.23 -12.51
CA ILE A 122 -18.87 0.10 -13.73
C ILE A 122 -19.69 -0.53 -14.85
N GLY A 123 -20.40 -1.62 -14.57
CA GLY A 123 -21.26 -2.28 -15.55
C GLY A 123 -22.33 -1.33 -16.10
N ALA A 124 -23.05 -0.64 -15.21
CA ALA A 124 -24.08 0.34 -15.59
C ALA A 124 -23.50 1.50 -16.41
N SER A 125 -22.31 1.98 -16.05
CA SER A 125 -21.64 3.05 -16.78
C SER A 125 -21.29 2.62 -18.20
N ILE A 126 -20.67 1.45 -18.38
CA ILE A 126 -20.31 0.91 -19.70
C ILE A 126 -21.57 0.74 -20.56
N LEU A 127 -22.62 0.11 -20.00
CA LEU A 127 -23.91 -0.04 -20.68
C LEU A 127 -24.48 1.32 -21.11
N ALA A 128 -24.49 2.31 -20.20
CA ALA A 128 -24.97 3.65 -20.51
C ALA A 128 -24.15 4.34 -21.61
N PHE A 129 -22.82 4.19 -21.63
CA PHE A 129 -21.96 4.72 -22.70
C PHE A 129 -22.27 4.08 -24.06
N MET A 130 -22.53 2.77 -24.11
CA MET A 130 -22.90 2.07 -25.34
C MET A 130 -24.26 2.51 -25.88
N PHE A 131 -25.27 2.62 -25.01
CA PHE A 131 -26.60 3.09 -25.41
C PHE A 131 -26.62 4.59 -25.77
N ARG A 132 -25.81 5.42 -25.11
CA ARG A 132 -25.66 6.86 -25.44
C ARG A 132 -25.02 7.13 -26.79
N HIS A 133 -24.35 6.15 -27.40
CA HIS A 133 -23.77 6.26 -28.74
C HIS A 133 -24.69 5.70 -29.85
N SER A 134 -25.88 5.21 -29.48
CA SER A 134 -26.85 4.57 -30.39
C SER A 134 -28.07 5.46 -30.69
N VAL A 135 -28.02 6.75 -30.34
CA VAL A 135 -29.04 7.78 -30.63
C VAL A 135 -28.46 8.91 -31.46
#